data_AF-A0AAE0FUH3-F1
#
_entry.id   AF-A0AAE0FUH3-F1
#
_cell.length_a   1.000
_cell.length_b   1.000
_cell.length_c   1.000
_cell.angle_alpha   90.00
_cell.angle_beta   90.00
_cell.angle_gamma   90.00
#
_symmetry.space_group_name_H-M   'P 1'
#
loop_
_entity.id
_entity.type
_entity.pdbx_description
1 polymer ?
#
loop_
_entity_poly.entity_id
_entity_poly.type
_entity_poly.pdbx_seq_one_letter_code
_entity_poly.pdbx_strand_id
1 'polypeptide(L)'
;WLDLDYIPDNEMDLAGLRQTVVDAVVKRLMSDVPYGVLLSGGLDSSLVSSIAARHMSEATESLQWSKKLHSFSIGIKGAPDLQGARMVADFLGTQHHEFHFTPEEALDALPDVVYHLESYEQVRASVPMYLLSRKIKSMGVKMVLSGEGADETLGGYLYFHQAPDREEYHRECVRKTTRLHQWDVLRANKSTQAWGVEARCPFLDKAFLEAVMNLDPSVKMIDMEHKPDGVNPKMEKWVLRKAFDTPEDPYLPESILWRQKEQFSDGVGYDWVDGLKEHAEKEVTDAELANAAERFPDNPPETKEYYLLRSIFEEHFPERCGLETVPVGKSIACSTPEAVSWNPEWEKSVGDISGRAVGVHVASGGFSVNQSAKEEHSLNGAGDEGKASELDMTTMSDLGMHVAHHPARRPHSVQERCSRALRHKSLSHLSARKSMIGVSVAKGPKSLQSQAPSSTARPLPAAASGKSCLMRLKASVAI
;
A
#
# COMPACT_ATOMS: atom_id res chain seq x y z
N TRP A 1 -5.54 -24.18 0.39
CA TRP A 1 -6.04 -22.99 1.10
C TRP A 1 -6.97 -22.06 0.31
N LEU A 2 -6.98 -22.01 -1.04
CA LEU A 2 -7.89 -21.09 -1.76
C LEU A 2 -9.38 -21.43 -1.68
N ASP A 3 -9.71 -22.68 -1.37
CA ASP A 3 -11.08 -23.15 -1.17
C ASP A 3 -11.55 -22.77 0.24
N LEU A 4 -12.66 -22.03 0.37
CA LEU A 4 -13.19 -21.59 1.66
C LEU A 4 -13.71 -22.74 2.53
N ASP A 5 -13.98 -23.90 1.94
CA ASP A 5 -14.40 -25.10 2.66
C ASP A 5 -13.22 -25.96 3.10
N TYR A 6 -12.01 -25.70 2.58
CA TYR A 6 -10.80 -26.33 3.05
C TYR A 6 -10.24 -25.60 4.26
N ILE A 7 -10.21 -26.27 5.41
CA ILE A 7 -9.59 -25.74 6.63
C ILE A 7 -8.29 -26.51 6.89
N PRO A 8 -7.13 -25.85 6.92
CA PRO A 8 -5.85 -26.53 7.13
C PRO A 8 -5.64 -26.99 8.58
N ASP A 9 -4.72 -27.93 8.75
CA ASP A 9 -4.31 -28.53 10.01
C ASP A 9 -2.78 -28.79 10.09
N ASN A 10 -1.97 -28.20 9.18
CA ASN A 10 -0.52 -28.41 9.23
C ASN A 10 0.08 -27.81 10.51
N GLU A 11 1.08 -28.50 11.05
CA GLU A 11 1.84 -28.05 12.20
C GLU A 11 2.66 -26.78 11.91
N MET A 12 2.96 -26.04 12.97
CA MET A 12 3.74 -24.80 12.91
C MET A 12 5.24 -25.10 12.94
N ASP A 13 5.91 -24.89 11.80
CA ASP A 13 7.37 -24.81 11.72
C ASP A 13 7.83 -23.34 11.70
N LEU A 14 8.27 -22.84 12.85
CA LEU A 14 8.73 -21.45 13.00
C LEU A 14 10.00 -21.16 12.18
N ALA A 15 10.93 -22.13 12.10
CA ALA A 15 12.18 -21.95 11.37
C ALA A 15 11.93 -21.95 9.86
N GLY A 16 11.10 -22.89 9.39
CA GLY A 16 10.62 -22.91 8.00
C GLY A 16 9.84 -21.65 7.63
N LEU A 17 8.93 -21.18 8.49
CA LEU A 17 8.21 -19.92 8.28
C LEU A 17 9.17 -18.74 8.13
N ARG A 18 10.13 -18.58 9.06
CA ARG A 18 11.16 -17.54 8.96
C ARG A 18 11.90 -17.63 7.62
N GLN A 19 12.33 -18.83 7.23
CA GLN A 19 13.08 -19.03 5.99
C GLN A 19 12.27 -18.61 4.76
N THR A 20 10.96 -18.92 4.71
CA THR A 20 10.12 -18.50 3.57
C THR A 20 10.04 -16.98 3.43
N VAL A 21 10.01 -16.23 4.54
CA VAL A 21 10.02 -14.76 4.52
C VAL A 21 11.40 -14.25 4.08
N VAL A 22 12.47 -14.82 4.61
CA VAL A 22 13.86 -14.48 4.22
C VAL A 22 14.05 -14.67 2.71
N ASP A 23 13.72 -15.85 2.20
CA ASP A 23 13.83 -16.18 0.78
C ASP A 23 12.96 -15.27 -0.09
N ALA A 24 11.75 -14.95 0.38
CA ALA A 24 10.84 -14.05 -0.33
C ALA A 24 11.41 -12.64 -0.49
N VAL A 25 12.06 -12.10 0.55
CA VAL A 25 12.73 -10.79 0.51
C VAL A 25 13.95 -10.86 -0.40
N VAL A 26 14.86 -11.82 -0.17
CA VAL A 26 16.11 -11.95 -0.91
C VAL A 26 15.86 -12.11 -2.41
N LYS A 27 14.91 -12.96 -2.80
CA LYS A 27 14.50 -13.13 -4.21
C LYS A 27 14.05 -11.81 -4.87
N ARG A 28 13.48 -10.88 -4.09
CA ARG A 28 12.98 -9.57 -4.58
C ARG A 28 14.04 -8.48 -4.52
N LEU A 29 15.25 -8.75 -4.06
CA LEU A 29 16.38 -7.81 -4.15
C LEU A 29 17.06 -7.82 -5.53
N MET A 30 16.68 -8.75 -6.42
CA MET A 30 17.15 -8.80 -7.81
C MET A 30 16.84 -7.50 -8.56
N SER A 31 17.83 -6.63 -8.75
CA SER A 31 17.65 -5.31 -9.39
C SER A 31 18.96 -4.78 -9.97
N ASP A 32 18.90 -4.24 -11.18
CA ASP A 32 20.00 -3.49 -11.82
C ASP A 32 19.85 -1.96 -11.64
N VAL A 33 18.88 -1.53 -10.83
CA VAL A 33 18.54 -0.12 -10.60
C VAL A 33 18.50 0.22 -9.12
N PRO A 34 18.67 1.51 -8.75
CA PRO A 34 18.52 1.96 -7.38
C PRO A 34 17.20 1.53 -6.73
N TYR A 35 17.31 0.92 -5.55
CA TYR A 35 16.20 0.42 -4.76
C TYR A 35 16.34 0.79 -3.27
N GLY A 36 15.23 0.72 -2.53
CA GLY A 36 15.22 0.84 -1.08
C GLY A 36 14.06 0.09 -0.43
N VAL A 37 13.72 0.48 0.80
CA VAL A 37 12.62 -0.13 1.58
C VAL A 37 11.69 0.94 2.13
N LEU A 38 10.39 0.66 2.14
CA LEU A 38 9.43 1.45 2.91
C LEU A 38 9.48 0.99 4.37
N LEU A 39 9.64 1.93 5.30
CA LEU A 39 9.83 1.64 6.72
C LEU A 39 8.88 2.51 7.56
N SER A 40 7.84 1.89 8.11
CA SER A 40 6.84 2.56 8.98
C SER A 40 7.10 2.36 10.47
N GLY A 41 8.06 1.51 10.85
CA GLY A 41 8.26 1.10 12.24
C GLY A 41 7.25 0.06 12.76
N GLY A 42 6.29 -0.36 11.94
CA GLY A 42 5.46 -1.54 12.21
C GLY A 42 6.22 -2.85 11.97
N LEU A 43 5.72 -3.95 12.52
CA LEU A 43 6.35 -5.28 12.45
C LEU A 43 6.78 -5.65 11.01
N ASP A 44 5.86 -5.54 10.05
CA ASP A 44 6.01 -6.17 8.73
C ASP A 44 7.06 -5.46 7.87
N SER A 45 6.96 -4.13 7.77
CA SER A 45 7.94 -3.30 7.04
C SER A 45 9.32 -3.36 7.70
N SER A 46 9.37 -3.48 9.03
CA SER A 46 10.61 -3.59 9.79
C SER A 46 11.30 -4.93 9.54
N LEU A 47 10.57 -6.05 9.53
CA LEU A 47 11.13 -7.37 9.19
C LEU A 47 11.69 -7.40 7.77
N VAL A 48 10.95 -6.89 6.79
CA VAL A 48 11.42 -6.79 5.40
C VAL A 48 12.69 -5.95 5.31
N SER A 49 12.73 -4.81 6.00
CA SER A 49 13.90 -3.93 6.04
C SER A 49 15.10 -4.58 6.69
N SER A 50 14.89 -5.32 7.78
CA SER A 50 15.94 -6.03 8.51
C SER A 50 16.59 -7.13 7.66
N ILE A 51 15.76 -7.96 7.02
CA ILE A 51 16.25 -9.02 6.13
C ILE A 51 17.02 -8.43 4.96
N ALA A 52 16.50 -7.36 4.34
CA ALA A 52 17.18 -6.67 3.24
C ALA A 52 18.53 -6.07 3.67
N ALA A 53 18.60 -5.44 4.84
CA ALA A 53 19.82 -4.86 5.38
C ALA A 53 20.89 -5.93 5.67
N ARG A 54 20.48 -7.04 6.31
CA ARG A 54 21.36 -8.19 6.59
C ARG A 54 21.94 -8.78 5.30
N HIS A 55 21.08 -9.09 4.33
CA HIS A 55 21.51 -9.65 3.05
C HIS A 55 22.47 -8.70 2.30
N MET A 56 22.21 -7.39 2.31
CA MET A 56 23.12 -6.41 1.71
C MET A 56 24.49 -6.36 2.41
N SER A 57 24.54 -6.54 3.74
CA SER A 57 25.80 -6.53 4.50
C SER A 57 26.66 -7.77 4.27
N GLU A 58 26.04 -8.91 3.94
CA GLU A 58 26.71 -10.19 3.67
C GLU A 58 27.18 -10.31 2.21
N ALA A 59 26.60 -9.53 1.29
CA ALA A 59 26.93 -9.60 -0.13
C ALA A 59 28.36 -9.14 -0.41
N THR A 60 29.22 -10.06 -0.83
CA THR A 60 30.64 -9.82 -1.17
C THR A 60 30.86 -9.22 -2.55
N GLU A 61 29.90 -9.41 -3.45
CA GLU A 61 29.89 -8.86 -4.81
C GLU A 61 28.55 -8.17 -5.02
N SER A 62 28.55 -6.85 -5.19
CA SER A 62 27.32 -6.19 -5.59
C SER A 62 27.59 -4.96 -6.45
N LEU A 63 26.82 -4.84 -7.52
CA LEU A 63 26.58 -3.57 -8.24
C LEU A 63 25.65 -2.69 -7.39
N GLN A 64 25.91 -2.59 -6.09
CA GLN A 64 25.11 -1.79 -5.18
C GLN A 64 25.31 -0.32 -5.52
N TRP A 65 24.20 0.35 -5.79
CA TRP A 65 24.16 1.79 -6.07
C TRP A 65 24.47 2.64 -4.83
N SER A 66 24.47 2.04 -3.63
CA SER A 66 24.77 2.69 -2.35
C SER A 66 25.42 1.70 -1.37
N LYS A 67 26.30 2.21 -0.50
CA LYS A 67 26.95 1.42 0.57
C LYS A 67 26.00 1.03 1.70
N LYS A 68 24.87 1.73 1.83
CA LYS A 68 23.85 1.49 2.85
C LYS A 68 22.51 1.28 2.18
N LEU A 69 21.67 0.43 2.78
CA LEU A 69 20.27 0.35 2.38
C LEU A 69 19.57 1.68 2.66
N HIS A 70 18.86 2.22 1.67
CA HIS A 70 18.02 3.40 1.85
C HIS A 70 16.64 2.98 2.36
N SER A 71 16.20 3.57 3.47
CA SER A 71 14.88 3.35 4.04
C SER A 71 14.07 4.65 4.02
N PHE A 72 12.76 4.53 3.80
CA PHE A 72 11.88 5.68 3.54
C PHE A 72 10.64 5.64 4.45
N SER A 73 10.37 6.75 5.13
CA SER A 73 9.16 6.95 5.94
C SER A 73 8.47 8.27 5.56
N ILE A 74 7.17 8.35 5.81
CA ILE A 74 6.40 9.57 5.65
C ILE A 74 5.34 9.68 6.75
N GLY A 75 5.09 10.91 7.20
CA GLY A 75 4.07 11.19 8.20
C GLY A 75 3.95 12.68 8.46
N ILE A 76 2.91 13.08 9.18
CA ILE A 76 2.86 14.41 9.80
C ILE A 76 3.96 14.47 10.86
N LYS A 77 4.56 15.65 11.04
CA LYS A 77 5.66 15.84 11.99
C LYS A 77 5.23 15.39 13.39
N GLY A 78 5.99 14.43 13.95
CA GLY A 78 5.73 13.87 15.28
C GLY A 78 4.85 12.61 15.29
N ALA A 79 4.38 12.15 14.12
CA ALA A 79 3.55 10.96 14.02
C ALA A 79 4.24 9.69 14.61
N PRO A 80 3.47 8.77 15.21
CA PRO A 80 4.02 7.57 15.86
C PRO A 80 4.84 6.67 14.93
N ASP A 81 4.47 6.56 13.66
CA ASP A 81 5.19 5.75 12.68
C ASP A 81 6.61 6.29 12.43
N LEU A 82 6.79 7.60 12.42
CA LEU A 82 8.12 8.20 12.22
C LEU A 82 9.08 7.84 13.37
N GLN A 83 8.57 7.78 14.59
CA GLN A 83 9.37 7.40 15.76
C GLN A 83 9.79 5.92 15.69
N GLY A 84 8.86 5.03 15.34
CA GLY A 84 9.16 3.61 15.15
C GLY A 84 10.12 3.38 14.00
N ALA A 85 9.91 4.06 12.87
CA ALA A 85 10.77 3.98 11.70
C ALA A 85 12.21 4.40 12.01
N ARG A 86 12.39 5.49 12.78
CA ARG A 86 13.71 5.96 13.21
C ARG A 86 14.42 4.95 14.10
N MET A 87 13.72 4.38 15.09
CA MET A 87 14.28 3.34 15.96
C MET A 87 14.79 2.13 15.16
N VAL A 88 14.00 1.66 14.20
CA VAL A 88 14.40 0.53 13.35
C VAL A 88 15.53 0.91 12.41
N ALA A 89 15.49 2.11 11.83
CA ALA A 89 16.55 2.60 10.96
C ALA A 89 17.91 2.70 11.67
N ASP A 90 17.92 3.19 12.91
CA ASP A 90 19.10 3.30 13.76
C ASP A 90 19.63 1.90 14.10
N PHE A 91 18.76 0.99 14.50
CA PHE A 91 19.12 -0.41 14.77
C PHE A 91 19.75 -1.12 13.56
N LEU A 92 19.19 -0.89 12.36
CA LEU A 92 19.66 -1.51 11.12
C LEU A 92 20.83 -0.76 10.44
N GLY A 93 21.16 0.46 10.90
CA GLY A 93 22.20 1.29 10.30
C GLY A 93 21.89 1.80 8.89
N THR A 94 20.60 1.83 8.50
CA THR A 94 20.16 2.26 7.16
C THR A 94 20.40 3.76 6.91
N GLN A 95 20.50 4.16 5.65
CA GLN A 95 20.41 5.58 5.29
C GLN A 95 18.93 5.98 5.25
N HIS A 96 18.42 6.45 6.39
CA HIS A 96 17.00 6.76 6.55
C HIS A 96 16.63 8.13 6.01
N HIS A 97 15.52 8.18 5.28
CA HIS A 97 14.92 9.40 4.75
C HIS A 97 13.52 9.52 5.34
N GLU A 98 13.40 10.42 6.31
CA GLU A 98 12.14 10.77 6.92
C GLU A 98 11.55 11.98 6.21
N PHE A 99 10.40 11.80 5.57
CA PHE A 99 9.67 12.89 4.90
C PHE A 99 8.45 13.31 5.71
N HIS A 100 8.12 14.59 5.60
CA HIS A 100 6.89 15.15 6.17
C HIS A 100 5.99 15.68 5.05
N PHE A 101 4.70 15.69 5.33
CA PHE A 101 3.69 16.36 4.52
C PHE A 101 2.74 17.17 5.42
N THR A 102 2.09 18.17 4.85
CA THR A 102 1.04 18.93 5.56
C THR A 102 -0.36 18.47 5.14
N PRO A 103 -1.40 18.70 5.97
CA PRO A 103 -2.78 18.44 5.57
C PRO A 103 -3.14 19.12 4.25
N GLU A 104 -2.66 20.33 3.99
CA GLU A 104 -2.89 21.05 2.73
C GLU A 104 -2.27 20.33 1.53
N GLU A 105 -1.01 19.89 1.64
CA GLU A 105 -0.36 19.10 0.57
C GLU A 105 -1.11 17.79 0.28
N ALA A 106 -1.70 17.19 1.32
CA ALA A 106 -2.49 15.98 1.19
C ALA A 106 -3.88 16.23 0.57
N LEU A 107 -4.55 17.34 0.93
CA LEU A 107 -5.81 17.76 0.32
C LEU A 107 -5.62 18.13 -1.17
N ASP A 108 -4.55 18.86 -1.49
CA ASP A 108 -4.22 19.24 -2.86
C ASP A 108 -3.92 18.02 -3.76
N ALA A 109 -3.45 16.91 -3.16
CA ALA A 109 -3.17 15.68 -3.88
C ALA A 109 -4.40 14.81 -4.17
N LEU A 110 -5.57 15.09 -3.57
CA LEU A 110 -6.76 14.24 -3.69
C LEU A 110 -7.17 13.94 -5.14
N PRO A 111 -7.27 14.93 -6.06
CA PRO A 111 -7.68 14.66 -7.44
C PRO A 111 -6.70 13.73 -8.16
N ASP A 112 -5.40 13.98 -8.02
CA ASP A 112 -4.36 13.14 -8.65
C ASP A 112 -4.36 11.73 -8.06
N VAL A 113 -4.55 11.59 -6.75
CA VAL A 113 -4.59 10.29 -6.08
C VAL A 113 -5.81 9.49 -6.52
N VAL A 114 -7.00 10.08 -6.55
CA VAL A 114 -8.22 9.41 -7.05
C VAL A 114 -8.05 9.00 -8.52
N TYR A 115 -7.47 9.88 -9.34
CA TYR A 115 -7.15 9.57 -10.73
C TYR A 115 -6.20 8.37 -10.84
N HIS A 116 -5.09 8.37 -10.10
CA HIS A 116 -4.10 7.30 -10.17
C HIS A 116 -4.59 5.98 -9.59
N LEU A 117 -5.39 6.01 -8.53
CA LEU A 117 -6.01 4.80 -7.95
C LEU A 117 -7.09 4.23 -8.85
N GLU A 118 -7.76 5.08 -9.63
CA GLU A 118 -8.99 4.73 -10.36
C GLU A 118 -10.06 4.21 -9.38
N SER A 119 -10.13 4.81 -8.19
CA SER A 119 -11.05 4.44 -7.12
C SER A 119 -11.25 5.61 -6.16
N TYR A 120 -12.44 5.70 -5.57
CA TYR A 120 -12.73 6.60 -4.44
C TYR A 120 -12.54 5.90 -3.08
N GLU A 121 -12.20 4.61 -3.08
CA GLU A 121 -11.82 3.83 -1.90
C GLU A 121 -10.30 3.90 -1.65
N GLN A 122 -9.86 3.58 -0.43
CA GLN A 122 -8.43 3.57 -0.03
C GLN A 122 -7.67 4.91 -0.18
N VAL A 123 -8.35 6.02 -0.48
CA VAL A 123 -7.72 7.32 -0.75
C VAL A 123 -6.90 7.81 0.45
N ARG A 124 -7.44 7.73 1.67
CA ARG A 124 -6.77 8.20 2.90
C ARG A 124 -5.37 7.61 3.09
N ALA A 125 -5.23 6.30 2.92
CA ALA A 125 -3.96 5.59 3.05
C ALA A 125 -3.06 5.76 1.80
N SER A 126 -3.65 6.06 0.65
CA SER A 126 -2.92 6.22 -0.61
C SER A 126 -2.24 7.58 -0.72
N VAL A 127 -2.81 8.65 -0.16
CA VAL A 127 -2.24 10.00 -0.23
C VAL A 127 -0.81 10.06 0.34
N PRO A 128 -0.51 9.59 1.57
CA PRO A 128 0.86 9.57 2.08
C PRO A 128 1.80 8.73 1.20
N MET A 129 1.34 7.57 0.72
CA MET A 129 2.15 6.69 -0.12
C MET A 129 2.46 7.31 -1.49
N TYR A 130 1.51 8.02 -2.09
CA TYR A 130 1.69 8.79 -3.32
C TYR A 130 2.73 9.91 -3.14
N LEU A 131 2.60 10.70 -2.06
CA LEU A 131 3.53 11.78 -1.73
C LEU A 131 4.95 11.25 -1.44
N LEU A 132 5.05 10.14 -0.70
CA LEU A 132 6.33 9.47 -0.43
C LEU A 132 6.99 8.99 -1.72
N SER A 133 6.23 8.37 -2.62
CA SER A 133 6.72 7.86 -3.89
C SER A 133 7.29 8.96 -4.79
N ARG A 134 6.67 10.15 -4.77
CA ARG A 134 7.20 11.35 -5.43
C ARG A 134 8.60 11.70 -4.93
N LYS A 135 8.81 11.70 -3.62
CA LYS A 135 10.11 12.01 -2.99
C LYS A 135 11.15 10.93 -3.30
N ILE A 136 10.78 9.66 -3.18
CA ILE A 136 11.62 8.50 -3.54
C ILE A 136 12.10 8.60 -4.99
N LYS A 137 11.19 8.89 -5.93
CA LYS A 137 11.53 9.05 -7.34
C LYS A 137 12.54 10.16 -7.58
N SER A 138 12.37 11.30 -6.89
CA SER A 138 13.27 12.45 -7.03
C SER A 138 14.71 12.16 -6.62
N MET A 139 14.91 11.11 -5.82
CA MET A 139 16.23 10.64 -5.40
C MET A 139 16.82 9.58 -6.35
N GLY A 140 16.16 9.28 -7.46
CA GLY A 140 16.61 8.30 -8.46
C GLY A 140 16.27 6.85 -8.14
N VAL A 141 15.60 6.58 -7.00
CA VAL A 141 15.13 5.24 -6.64
C VAL A 141 13.96 4.82 -7.51
N LYS A 142 14.00 3.59 -8.02
CA LYS A 142 13.02 3.04 -8.97
C LYS A 142 12.26 1.83 -8.43
N MET A 143 12.71 1.25 -7.33
CA MET A 143 12.07 0.07 -6.72
C MET A 143 12.11 0.19 -5.19
N VAL A 144 11.04 -0.23 -4.53
CA VAL A 144 10.98 -0.36 -3.07
C VAL A 144 10.36 -1.68 -2.64
N LEU A 145 10.88 -2.25 -1.55
CA LEU A 145 10.19 -3.33 -0.85
C LEU A 145 9.17 -2.75 0.14
N SER A 146 8.02 -3.42 0.27
CA SER A 146 6.94 -3.08 1.18
C SER A 146 6.49 -4.27 2.02
N GLY A 147 5.88 -4.00 3.18
CA GLY A 147 5.36 -5.00 4.12
C GLY A 147 3.93 -5.48 3.85
N GLU A 148 3.29 -5.05 2.76
CA GLU A 148 1.90 -5.41 2.42
C GLU A 148 1.69 -6.93 2.29
N GLY A 149 0.53 -7.42 2.74
CA GLY A 149 0.12 -8.82 2.65
C GLY A 149 0.27 -9.62 3.95
N ALA A 150 1.06 -9.12 4.92
CA ALA A 150 1.25 -9.80 6.19
C ALA A 150 -0.05 -9.83 7.02
N ASP A 151 -0.74 -8.70 7.13
CA ASP A 151 -1.97 -8.59 7.94
C ASP A 151 -3.09 -9.48 7.41
N GLU A 152 -3.22 -9.63 6.09
CA GLU A 152 -4.25 -10.43 5.44
C GLU A 152 -4.04 -11.93 5.56
N THR A 153 -2.78 -12.36 5.57
CA THR A 153 -2.42 -13.79 5.57
C THR A 153 -2.29 -14.35 7.00
N LEU A 154 -1.90 -13.49 7.94
CA LEU A 154 -1.64 -13.82 9.34
C LEU A 154 -2.66 -13.22 10.33
N GLY A 155 -3.73 -12.59 9.84
CA GLY A 155 -4.77 -11.95 10.66
C GLY A 155 -4.21 -10.89 11.61
N GLY A 156 -3.55 -9.89 11.04
CA GLY A 156 -2.86 -8.83 11.79
C GLY A 156 -3.70 -7.59 12.09
N TYR A 157 -4.89 -7.45 11.50
CA TYR A 157 -5.81 -6.36 11.84
C TYR A 157 -6.48 -6.61 13.20
N LEU A 158 -6.72 -5.54 13.96
CA LEU A 158 -7.25 -5.65 15.33
C LEU A 158 -8.63 -6.33 15.40
N TYR A 159 -9.45 -6.26 14.35
CA TYR A 159 -10.75 -6.95 14.34
C TYR A 159 -10.63 -8.48 14.40
N PHE A 160 -9.47 -9.06 14.04
CA PHE A 160 -9.21 -10.50 14.20
C PHE A 160 -9.19 -10.96 15.66
N HIS A 161 -9.05 -10.05 16.64
CA HIS A 161 -9.21 -10.40 18.06
C HIS A 161 -10.62 -10.89 18.40
N GLN A 162 -11.61 -10.59 17.56
CA GLN A 162 -13.00 -11.03 17.73
C GLN A 162 -13.41 -12.09 16.70
N ALA A 163 -12.44 -12.74 16.03
CA ALA A 163 -12.75 -13.87 15.17
C ALA A 163 -13.41 -14.98 16.02
N PRO A 164 -14.58 -15.49 15.62
CA PRO A 164 -15.39 -16.37 16.47
C PRO A 164 -14.75 -17.76 16.67
N ASP A 165 -14.11 -18.29 15.63
CA ASP A 165 -13.48 -19.59 15.62
C ASP A 165 -12.33 -19.68 14.60
N ARG A 166 -11.65 -20.83 14.60
CA ARG A 166 -10.49 -21.09 13.73
C ARG A 166 -10.88 -21.14 12.25
N GLU A 167 -12.08 -21.64 11.95
CA GLU A 167 -12.58 -21.80 10.59
C GLU A 167 -12.85 -20.44 9.96
N GLU A 168 -13.53 -19.56 10.68
CA GLU A 168 -13.90 -18.23 10.20
C GLU A 168 -12.70 -17.29 10.17
N TYR A 169 -11.74 -17.43 11.11
CA TYR A 169 -10.43 -16.78 11.01
C TYR A 169 -9.73 -17.13 9.68
N HIS A 170 -9.73 -18.42 9.31
CA HIS A 170 -9.15 -18.87 8.05
C HIS A 170 -9.87 -18.31 6.84
N ARG A 171 -11.20 -18.42 6.82
CA ARG A 171 -12.03 -17.92 5.73
C ARG A 171 -11.82 -16.43 5.52
N GLU A 172 -11.66 -15.66 6.60
CA GLU A 172 -11.34 -14.24 6.47
C GLU A 172 -9.96 -13.99 5.88
N CYS A 173 -8.93 -14.72 6.33
CA CYS A 173 -7.61 -14.62 5.71
C CYS A 173 -7.67 -14.92 4.21
N VAL A 174 -8.44 -15.95 3.79
CA VAL A 174 -8.63 -16.30 2.38
C VAL A 174 -9.37 -15.18 1.62
N ARG A 175 -10.49 -14.67 2.16
CA ARG A 175 -11.24 -13.56 1.53
C ARG A 175 -10.39 -12.31 1.39
N LYS A 176 -9.68 -11.90 2.44
CA LYS A 176 -8.77 -10.75 2.43
C LYS A 176 -7.66 -10.94 1.39
N THR A 177 -6.94 -12.07 1.45
CA THR A 177 -5.82 -12.36 0.54
C THR A 177 -6.26 -12.41 -0.93
N THR A 178 -7.42 -13.00 -1.22
CA THR A 178 -7.92 -13.12 -2.61
C THR A 178 -8.52 -11.83 -3.15
N ARG A 179 -8.94 -10.89 -2.29
CA ARG A 179 -9.48 -9.57 -2.67
C ARG A 179 -8.43 -8.45 -2.67
N LEU A 180 -7.20 -8.71 -2.21
CA LEU A 180 -6.10 -7.73 -2.11
C LEU A 180 -5.87 -6.86 -3.36
N HIS A 181 -6.09 -7.44 -4.55
CA HIS A 181 -5.94 -6.75 -5.83
C HIS A 181 -6.91 -5.57 -6.03
N GLN A 182 -7.97 -5.48 -5.22
CA GLN A 182 -8.95 -4.38 -5.22
C GLN A 182 -8.68 -3.36 -4.10
N TRP A 183 -7.75 -3.66 -3.19
CA TRP A 183 -7.54 -2.90 -1.95
C TRP A 183 -6.05 -2.53 -1.77
N ASP A 184 -5.36 -3.16 -0.82
CA ASP A 184 -4.01 -2.77 -0.39
C ASP A 184 -2.96 -2.94 -1.49
N VAL A 185 -3.06 -3.98 -2.33
CA VAL A 185 -2.17 -4.15 -3.48
C VAL A 185 -2.47 -3.12 -4.59
N LEU A 186 -3.74 -2.74 -4.76
CA LEU A 186 -4.14 -1.66 -5.66
C LEU A 186 -3.48 -0.35 -5.23
N ARG A 187 -3.64 0.02 -3.95
CA ARG A 187 -3.01 1.21 -3.36
C ARG A 187 -1.50 1.17 -3.51
N ALA A 188 -0.86 0.09 -3.06
CA ALA A 188 0.59 -0.04 -3.05
C ALA A 188 1.18 0.07 -4.46
N ASN A 189 0.56 -0.59 -5.44
CA ASN A 189 1.01 -0.54 -6.82
C ASN A 189 0.74 0.82 -7.47
N LYS A 190 -0.50 1.30 -7.46
CA LYS A 190 -0.89 2.50 -8.20
C LYS A 190 -0.31 3.78 -7.60
N SER A 191 -0.21 3.89 -6.27
CA SER A 191 0.36 5.07 -5.60
C SER A 191 1.86 5.22 -5.87
N THR A 192 2.58 4.10 -5.93
CA THR A 192 4.03 4.11 -6.24
C THR A 192 4.28 4.30 -7.73
N GLN A 193 3.49 3.65 -8.58
CA GLN A 193 3.61 3.76 -10.04
C GLN A 193 3.19 5.10 -10.61
N ALA A 194 2.38 5.89 -9.89
CA ALA A 194 2.12 7.28 -10.24
C ALA A 194 3.41 8.11 -10.44
N TRP A 195 4.51 7.71 -9.77
CA TRP A 195 5.82 8.32 -9.87
C TRP A 195 6.88 7.40 -10.51
N GLY A 196 6.46 6.29 -11.12
CA GLY A 196 7.36 5.32 -11.74
C GLY A 196 8.35 4.70 -10.74
N VAL A 197 7.82 4.29 -9.57
CA VAL A 197 8.50 3.50 -8.54
C VAL A 197 7.79 2.15 -8.44
N GLU A 198 8.53 1.07 -8.62
CA GLU A 198 8.01 -0.30 -8.51
C GLU A 198 7.95 -0.73 -7.03
N ALA A 199 6.77 -1.09 -6.53
CA ALA A 199 6.62 -1.73 -5.22
C ALA A 199 6.68 -3.26 -5.32
N ARG A 200 7.46 -3.89 -4.45
CA ARG A 200 7.54 -5.35 -4.31
C ARG A 200 7.10 -5.78 -2.90
N CYS A 201 6.19 -6.76 -2.81
CA CYS A 201 5.61 -7.21 -1.54
C CYS A 201 6.04 -8.66 -1.22
N PRO A 202 7.05 -8.89 -0.36
CA PRO A 202 7.55 -10.22 -0.03
C PRO A 202 6.53 -11.13 0.68
N PHE A 203 5.63 -10.57 1.49
CA PHE A 203 4.58 -11.34 2.17
C PHE A 203 3.48 -11.87 1.23
N LEU A 204 3.54 -11.53 -0.06
CA LEU A 204 2.71 -12.11 -1.11
C LEU A 204 3.47 -13.13 -1.95
N ASP A 205 4.63 -13.58 -1.48
CA ASP A 205 5.36 -14.66 -2.13
C ASP A 205 4.61 -15.98 -2.08
N LYS A 206 4.62 -16.71 -3.20
CA LYS A 206 3.96 -18.01 -3.29
C LYS A 206 4.44 -18.98 -2.20
N ALA A 207 5.74 -19.08 -1.93
CA ALA A 207 6.24 -20.03 -0.93
C ALA A 207 5.78 -19.64 0.49
N PHE A 208 5.81 -18.35 0.81
CA PHE A 208 5.29 -17.84 2.08
C PHE A 208 3.76 -18.06 2.21
N LEU A 209 3.00 -17.78 1.15
CA LEU A 209 1.55 -18.02 1.13
C LEU A 209 1.23 -19.50 1.32
N GLU A 210 1.92 -20.41 0.61
CA GLU A 210 1.72 -21.85 0.79
C GLU A 210 2.08 -22.32 2.20
N ALA A 211 3.09 -21.72 2.84
CA ALA A 211 3.40 -22.04 4.23
C ALA A 211 2.30 -21.53 5.18
N VAL A 212 2.02 -20.23 5.18
CA VAL A 212 1.13 -19.58 6.16
C VAL A 212 -0.34 -19.92 5.98
N MET A 213 -0.80 -20.04 4.73
CA MET A 213 -2.22 -20.29 4.46
C MET A 213 -2.59 -21.76 4.64
N ASN A 214 -1.62 -22.68 4.72
CA ASN A 214 -1.89 -24.08 5.05
C ASN A 214 -1.54 -24.43 6.52
N LEU A 215 -1.12 -23.48 7.36
CA LEU A 215 -1.02 -23.69 8.82
C LEU A 215 -2.39 -23.91 9.44
N ASP A 216 -2.46 -24.74 10.50
CA ASP A 216 -3.62 -24.79 11.38
C ASP A 216 -4.01 -23.36 11.84
N PRO A 217 -5.19 -22.83 11.44
CA PRO A 217 -5.63 -21.50 11.87
C PRO A 217 -5.63 -21.27 13.38
N SER A 218 -5.75 -22.34 14.20
CA SER A 218 -5.69 -22.26 15.65
C SER A 218 -4.38 -21.64 16.13
N VAL A 219 -3.25 -21.82 15.43
CA VAL A 219 -1.96 -21.21 15.83
C VAL A 219 -1.91 -19.71 15.55
N LYS A 220 -2.73 -19.21 14.62
CA LYS A 220 -2.81 -17.78 14.26
C LYS A 220 -3.85 -17.02 15.09
N MET A 221 -4.86 -17.71 15.62
CA MET A 221 -5.88 -17.10 16.47
C MET A 221 -5.27 -16.36 17.66
N ILE A 222 -5.85 -15.20 17.93
CA ILE A 222 -5.36 -14.27 18.94
C ILE A 222 -5.98 -14.61 20.29
N ASP A 223 -5.13 -14.71 21.31
CA ASP A 223 -5.54 -14.97 22.70
C ASP A 223 -4.59 -14.20 23.63
N MET A 224 -5.07 -13.09 24.17
CA MET A 224 -4.26 -12.21 25.02
C MET A 224 -4.05 -12.76 26.43
N GLU A 225 -4.82 -13.77 26.85
CA GLU A 225 -4.68 -14.44 28.15
C GLU A 225 -3.68 -15.59 28.08
N HIS A 226 -3.56 -16.22 26.91
CA HIS A 226 -2.64 -17.32 26.67
C HIS A 226 -1.24 -16.85 26.24
N LYS A 227 -0.20 -17.42 26.86
CA LYS A 227 1.22 -17.16 26.56
C LYS A 227 1.92 -18.46 26.12
N PRO A 228 1.95 -18.80 24.82
CA PRO A 228 2.46 -20.09 24.36
C PRO A 228 3.94 -20.32 24.73
N ASP A 229 4.73 -19.26 24.82
CA ASP A 229 6.15 -19.31 25.21
C ASP A 229 6.40 -18.93 26.69
N GLY A 230 5.34 -18.72 27.46
CA GLY A 230 5.40 -18.27 28.86
C GLY A 230 5.72 -16.79 29.06
N VAL A 231 6.02 -16.03 28.00
CA VAL A 231 6.47 -14.63 28.08
C VAL A 231 5.45 -13.70 27.44
N ASN A 232 5.20 -13.90 26.14
CA ASN A 232 4.42 -13.00 25.30
C ASN A 232 2.99 -13.52 25.12
N PRO A 233 1.97 -12.66 25.26
CA PRO A 233 0.60 -13.04 24.93
C PRO A 233 0.51 -13.41 23.45
N LYS A 234 -0.43 -14.28 23.09
CA LYS A 234 -0.66 -14.71 21.70
C LYS A 234 -1.38 -13.61 20.91
N MET A 235 -0.69 -12.49 20.73
CA MET A 235 -1.16 -11.29 20.04
C MET A 235 -1.25 -11.48 18.53
N GLU A 236 -1.73 -10.46 17.81
CA GLU A 236 -1.82 -10.49 16.35
C GLU A 236 -0.45 -10.81 15.71
N LYS A 237 -0.46 -11.73 14.74
CA LYS A 237 0.73 -12.22 14.05
C LYS A 237 1.77 -12.87 14.99
N TRP A 238 1.35 -13.43 16.14
CA TRP A 238 2.27 -14.08 17.10
C TRP A 238 3.21 -15.09 16.45
N VAL A 239 2.72 -15.92 15.52
CA VAL A 239 3.55 -16.93 14.83
C VAL A 239 4.70 -16.30 14.03
N LEU A 240 4.47 -15.13 13.40
CA LEU A 240 5.51 -14.39 12.68
C LEU A 240 6.48 -13.76 13.67
N ARG A 241 5.98 -13.11 14.73
CA ARG A 241 6.82 -12.50 15.78
C ARG A 241 7.74 -13.56 16.40
N LYS A 242 7.19 -14.72 16.75
CA LYS A 242 7.95 -15.82 17.34
C LYS A 242 8.95 -16.45 16.37
N ALA A 243 8.63 -16.54 15.08
CA ALA A 243 9.57 -17.01 14.07
C ALA A 243 10.83 -16.13 13.99
N PHE A 244 10.72 -14.83 14.31
CA PHE A 244 11.80 -13.85 14.31
C PHE A 244 12.31 -13.46 15.71
N ASP A 245 11.84 -14.14 16.76
CA ASP A 245 12.30 -13.97 18.14
C ASP A 245 13.62 -14.72 18.37
N THR A 246 14.71 -14.15 17.84
CA THR A 246 16.07 -14.70 17.86
C THR A 246 17.00 -13.79 18.68
N PRO A 247 16.98 -13.84 20.03
CA PRO A 247 17.68 -12.86 20.87
C PRO A 247 19.20 -12.86 20.72
N GLU A 248 19.81 -13.97 20.30
CA GLU A 248 21.24 -14.08 20.04
C GLU A 248 21.67 -13.41 18.72
N ASP A 249 20.74 -13.30 17.79
CA ASP A 249 20.92 -12.64 16.50
C ASP A 249 19.62 -11.91 16.09
N PRO A 250 19.30 -10.77 16.73
CA PRO A 250 17.97 -10.16 16.65
C PRO A 250 17.74 -9.47 15.31
N TYR A 251 16.62 -9.80 14.64
CA TYR A 251 16.20 -9.08 13.43
C TYR A 251 15.69 -7.67 13.74
N LEU A 252 15.12 -7.47 14.92
CA LEU A 252 14.50 -6.20 15.32
C LEU A 252 14.77 -5.93 16.81
N PRO A 253 14.67 -4.66 17.26
CA PRO A 253 14.50 -4.37 18.68
C PRO A 253 13.27 -5.08 19.23
N GLU A 254 13.36 -5.61 20.45
CA GLU A 254 12.25 -6.32 21.13
C GLU A 254 10.98 -5.46 21.18
N SER A 255 11.14 -4.16 21.46
CA SER A 255 10.05 -3.18 21.50
C SER A 255 9.31 -3.00 20.18
N ILE A 256 9.92 -3.34 19.05
CA ILE A 256 9.30 -3.32 17.72
C ILE A 256 8.75 -4.70 17.37
N LEU A 257 9.51 -5.77 17.66
CA LEU A 257 9.08 -7.15 17.39
C LEU A 257 7.77 -7.51 18.08
N TRP A 258 7.52 -6.96 19.27
CA TRP A 258 6.32 -7.18 20.07
C TRP A 258 5.40 -5.95 20.18
N ARG A 259 5.57 -4.95 19.29
CA ARG A 259 4.69 -3.78 19.20
C ARG A 259 3.31 -4.17 18.66
N GLN A 260 2.22 -3.73 19.31
CA GLN A 260 0.86 -3.88 18.79
C GLN A 260 0.68 -3.14 17.46
N LYS A 261 -0.16 -3.69 16.57
CA LYS A 261 -0.53 -3.07 15.30
C LYS A 261 -1.09 -1.66 15.49
N GLU A 262 -0.52 -0.72 14.74
CA GLU A 262 -1.10 0.60 14.45
C GLU A 262 -1.66 0.59 13.01
N GLN A 263 -2.86 1.13 12.79
CA GLN A 263 -3.41 1.27 11.43
C GLN A 263 -2.65 2.35 10.66
N PHE A 264 -2.44 2.15 9.36
CA PHE A 264 -1.61 3.05 8.54
C PHE A 264 -2.17 4.48 8.52
N SER A 265 -3.49 4.65 8.43
CA SER A 265 -4.13 5.98 8.43
C SER A 265 -3.91 6.77 9.72
N ASP A 266 -3.72 6.09 10.83
CA ASP A 266 -3.56 6.69 12.16
C ASP A 266 -2.07 6.88 12.48
N GLY A 267 -1.24 5.93 12.06
CA GLY A 267 0.22 5.96 12.19
C GLY A 267 0.89 7.13 11.46
N VAL A 268 0.32 7.59 10.34
CA VAL A 268 0.81 8.76 9.59
C VAL A 268 0.44 10.11 10.21
N GLY A 269 -0.45 10.13 11.22
CA GLY A 269 -0.86 11.33 11.95
C GLY A 269 -2.37 11.65 11.84
N TYR A 270 -3.02 11.84 13.00
CA TYR A 270 -4.46 12.08 13.11
C TYR A 270 -4.95 13.34 12.36
N ASP A 271 -4.13 14.38 12.32
CA ASP A 271 -4.50 15.67 11.73
C ASP A 271 -4.86 15.56 10.23
N TRP A 272 -4.34 14.56 9.51
CA TRP A 272 -4.71 14.35 8.10
C TRP A 272 -6.14 13.82 7.95
N VAL A 273 -6.51 12.78 8.71
CA VAL A 273 -7.84 12.17 8.60
C VAL A 273 -8.92 13.15 9.03
N ASP A 274 -8.67 13.89 10.12
CA ASP A 274 -9.60 14.90 10.60
C ASP A 274 -9.63 16.13 9.68
N GLY A 275 -8.49 16.53 9.12
CA GLY A 275 -8.41 17.59 8.11
C GLY A 275 -9.20 17.27 6.83
N LEU A 276 -9.18 16.02 6.37
CA LEU A 276 -9.99 15.57 5.23
C LEU A 276 -11.50 15.65 5.53
N LYS A 277 -11.92 15.21 6.72
CA LYS A 277 -13.32 15.32 7.15
C LYS A 277 -13.75 16.78 7.23
N GLU A 278 -12.96 17.63 7.89
CA GLU A 278 -13.25 19.06 8.01
C GLU A 278 -13.34 19.74 6.64
N HIS A 279 -12.47 19.36 5.70
CA HIS A 279 -12.53 19.86 4.34
C HIS A 279 -13.82 19.41 3.63
N ALA A 280 -14.19 18.13 3.74
CA ALA A 280 -15.42 17.62 3.15
C ALA A 280 -16.69 18.28 3.74
N GLU A 281 -16.69 18.59 5.04
CA GLU A 281 -17.78 19.34 5.69
C GLU A 281 -17.97 20.76 5.12
N LYS A 282 -16.90 21.38 4.62
CA LYS A 282 -16.93 22.71 4.00
C LYS A 282 -17.35 22.64 2.52
N GLU A 283 -16.94 21.60 1.81
CA GLU A 283 -17.18 21.45 0.36
C GLU A 283 -18.54 20.81 0.03
N VAL A 284 -19.10 19.99 0.93
CA VAL A 284 -20.36 19.27 0.69
C VAL A 284 -21.43 19.73 1.69
N THR A 285 -22.55 20.20 1.18
CA THR A 285 -23.68 20.63 1.99
C THR A 285 -24.54 19.45 2.48
N ASP A 286 -25.28 19.64 3.58
CA ASP A 286 -26.22 18.62 4.07
C ASP A 286 -27.30 18.29 3.04
N ALA A 287 -27.72 19.29 2.24
CA ALA A 287 -28.68 19.10 1.16
C ALA A 287 -28.12 18.24 0.02
N GLU A 288 -26.83 18.39 -0.33
CA GLU A 288 -26.18 17.53 -1.32
C GLU A 288 -26.09 16.09 -0.84
N LEU A 289 -25.70 15.87 0.42
CA LEU A 289 -25.65 14.52 1.00
C LEU A 289 -27.05 13.90 1.09
N ALA A 290 -28.07 14.66 1.51
CA ALA A 290 -29.44 14.17 1.59
C ALA A 290 -30.00 13.74 0.21
N ASN A 291 -29.52 14.36 -0.88
CA ASN A 291 -29.89 14.02 -2.26
C ASN A 291 -28.82 13.14 -2.96
N ALA A 292 -27.91 12.52 -2.21
CA ALA A 292 -26.81 11.73 -2.78
C ALA A 292 -27.31 10.58 -3.66
N ALA A 293 -28.41 9.92 -3.29
CA ALA A 293 -29.01 8.84 -4.08
C ALA A 293 -29.62 9.30 -5.42
N GLU A 294 -29.97 10.59 -5.55
CA GLU A 294 -30.44 11.13 -6.83
C GLU A 294 -29.28 11.39 -7.78
N ARG A 295 -28.15 11.89 -7.26
CA ARG A 295 -26.94 12.15 -8.04
C ARG A 295 -26.16 10.87 -8.35
N PHE A 296 -26.02 10.00 -7.35
CA PHE A 296 -25.24 8.76 -7.38
C PHE A 296 -26.19 7.57 -7.15
N PRO A 297 -26.95 7.15 -8.17
CA PRO A 297 -27.94 6.07 -8.02
C PRO A 297 -27.29 4.72 -7.69
N ASP A 298 -26.07 4.49 -8.19
CA ASP A 298 -25.27 3.30 -7.90
C ASP A 298 -24.30 3.61 -6.73
N ASN A 299 -24.51 2.94 -5.60
CA ASN A 299 -23.72 3.06 -4.36
C ASN A 299 -23.61 4.50 -3.85
N PRO A 300 -24.73 5.10 -3.38
CA PRO A 300 -24.72 6.47 -2.89
C PRO A 300 -23.80 6.63 -1.68
N PRO A 301 -22.96 7.68 -1.64
CA PRO A 301 -22.08 7.94 -0.51
C PRO A 301 -22.87 8.28 0.76
N GLU A 302 -22.50 7.66 1.88
CA GLU A 302 -23.17 7.83 3.18
C GLU A 302 -22.57 8.97 4.03
N THR A 303 -21.39 9.48 3.65
CA THR A 303 -20.72 10.59 4.33
C THR A 303 -20.32 11.67 3.33
N LYS A 304 -20.18 12.91 3.81
CA LYS A 304 -19.70 14.02 2.98
C LYS A 304 -18.30 13.79 2.42
N GLU A 305 -17.46 13.08 3.16
CA GLU A 305 -16.13 12.71 2.68
C GLU A 305 -16.22 11.76 1.47
N TYR A 306 -16.98 10.67 1.57
CA TYR A 306 -17.18 9.78 0.43
C TYR A 306 -17.93 10.49 -0.71
N TYR A 307 -18.79 11.46 -0.42
CA TYR A 307 -19.43 12.29 -1.44
C TYR A 307 -18.41 13.13 -2.20
N LEU A 308 -17.48 13.78 -1.50
CA LEU A 308 -16.38 14.53 -2.09
C LEU A 308 -15.50 13.62 -2.96
N LEU A 309 -15.04 12.48 -2.42
CA LEU A 309 -14.18 11.54 -3.15
C LEU A 309 -14.89 10.92 -4.36
N ARG A 310 -16.17 10.55 -4.22
CA ARG A 310 -17.00 10.04 -5.32
C ARG A 310 -17.23 11.10 -6.40
N SER A 311 -17.39 12.38 -6.01
CA SER A 311 -17.48 13.49 -6.95
C SER A 311 -16.20 13.63 -7.78
N ILE A 312 -15.03 13.60 -7.12
CA ILE A 312 -13.72 13.64 -7.79
C ILE A 312 -13.56 12.43 -8.73
N PHE A 313 -13.97 11.25 -8.30
CA PHE A 313 -13.91 10.04 -9.11
C PHE A 313 -14.73 10.16 -10.40
N GLU A 314 -15.99 10.60 -10.32
CA GLU A 314 -16.83 10.76 -11.52
C GLU A 314 -16.40 11.93 -12.43
N GLU A 315 -15.63 12.90 -11.92
CA GLU A 315 -14.96 13.90 -12.76
C GLU A 315 -13.89 13.29 -13.67
N HIS A 316 -13.16 12.28 -13.18
CA HIS A 316 -12.12 11.57 -13.93
C HIS A 316 -12.66 10.39 -14.75
N PHE A 317 -13.63 9.67 -14.20
CA PHE A 317 -14.20 8.43 -14.75
C PHE A 317 -15.73 8.55 -14.85
N PRO A 318 -16.25 9.35 -15.79
CA PRO A 318 -17.69 9.62 -15.90
C PRO A 318 -18.49 8.41 -16.41
N GLU A 319 -17.84 7.44 -17.03
CA GLU A 319 -18.50 6.22 -17.52
C GLU A 319 -18.74 5.22 -16.38
N ARG A 320 -19.93 4.59 -16.42
CA ARG A 320 -20.34 3.57 -15.44
C ARG A 320 -19.36 2.40 -15.31
N CYS A 321 -18.63 2.05 -16.37
CA CYS A 321 -17.64 0.98 -16.30
C CYS A 321 -16.51 1.26 -15.30
N GLY A 322 -16.16 2.53 -15.05
CA GLY A 322 -15.21 2.87 -13.99
C GLY A 322 -15.77 2.50 -12.63
N LEU A 323 -17.01 2.91 -12.35
CA LEU A 323 -17.69 2.60 -11.10
C LEU A 323 -17.83 1.10 -10.84
N GLU A 324 -18.13 0.30 -11.87
CA GLU A 324 -18.25 -1.16 -11.77
C GLU A 324 -16.96 -1.87 -11.34
N THR A 325 -15.80 -1.19 -11.41
CA THR A 325 -14.51 -1.72 -10.92
C THR A 325 -14.23 -1.43 -9.44
N VAL A 326 -14.95 -0.48 -8.83
CA VAL A 326 -14.74 -0.09 -7.43
C VAL A 326 -15.49 -1.07 -6.53
N PRO A 327 -14.80 -1.82 -5.64
CA PRO A 327 -15.45 -2.75 -4.74
C PRO A 327 -16.32 -1.97 -3.74
N VAL A 328 -17.49 -2.53 -3.40
CA VAL A 328 -18.40 -1.95 -2.42
C VAL A 328 -18.78 -2.99 -1.38
N GLY A 329 -18.78 -2.59 -0.12
CA GLY A 329 -19.18 -3.46 0.99
C GLY A 329 -18.98 -2.77 2.33
N LYS A 330 -19.78 -3.19 3.32
CA LYS A 330 -19.59 -2.75 4.71
C LYS A 330 -18.21 -3.19 5.19
N SER A 331 -17.50 -2.30 5.87
CA SER A 331 -16.17 -2.57 6.41
C SER A 331 -15.97 -1.81 7.72
N ILE A 332 -15.22 -2.43 8.63
CA ILE A 332 -14.66 -1.80 9.83
C ILE A 332 -13.17 -2.14 9.86
N ALA A 333 -12.30 -1.15 9.98
CA ALA A 333 -10.86 -1.34 10.15
C ALA A 333 -10.21 -2.29 9.13
N CYS A 334 -10.62 -2.18 7.85
CA CYS A 334 -10.18 -3.04 6.74
C CYS A 334 -10.76 -4.47 6.75
N SER A 335 -11.83 -4.74 7.49
CA SER A 335 -12.54 -6.02 7.48
C SER A 335 -13.30 -6.24 6.17
N THR A 336 -13.64 -7.50 5.90
CA THR A 336 -14.69 -7.82 4.92
C THR A 336 -16.09 -7.60 5.50
N PRO A 337 -17.14 -7.55 4.65
CA PRO A 337 -18.53 -7.54 5.11
C PRO A 337 -18.89 -8.74 5.98
N GLU A 338 -18.31 -9.91 5.68
CA GLU A 338 -18.50 -11.13 6.46
C GLU A 338 -17.97 -10.95 7.89
N ALA A 339 -16.77 -10.37 8.05
CA ALA A 339 -16.19 -10.11 9.37
C ALA A 339 -16.93 -9.02 10.17
N VAL A 340 -17.64 -8.09 9.53
CA VAL A 340 -18.51 -7.13 10.25
C VAL A 340 -19.55 -7.88 11.09
N SER A 341 -20.01 -9.05 10.65
CA SER A 341 -21.02 -9.84 11.36
C SER A 341 -20.51 -10.57 12.61
N TRP A 342 -19.20 -10.59 12.87
CA TRP A 342 -18.63 -11.21 14.07
C TRP A 342 -19.05 -10.50 15.35
N ASN A 343 -19.30 -9.20 15.28
CA ASN A 343 -19.82 -8.42 16.39
C ASN A 343 -20.98 -7.52 15.95
N PRO A 344 -22.21 -7.76 16.44
CA PRO A 344 -23.38 -6.94 16.12
C PRO A 344 -23.21 -5.45 16.43
N GLU A 345 -22.34 -5.07 17.37
CA GLU A 345 -22.08 -3.67 17.69
C GLU A 345 -21.35 -2.94 16.55
N TRP A 346 -20.59 -3.67 15.71
CA TRP A 346 -19.87 -3.08 14.57
C TRP A 346 -20.81 -2.59 13.47
N GLU A 347 -22.06 -3.05 13.42
CA GLU A 347 -23.05 -2.50 12.48
C GLU A 347 -23.28 -1.00 12.70
N LYS A 348 -23.05 -0.49 13.92
CA LYS A 348 -23.18 0.94 14.27
C LYS A 348 -21.93 1.76 13.94
N SER A 349 -20.83 1.09 13.62
CA SER A 349 -19.50 1.67 13.42
C SER A 349 -18.94 1.39 12.03
N VAL A 350 -19.78 0.95 11.09
CA VAL A 350 -19.41 0.75 9.68
C VAL A 350 -18.82 2.05 9.14
N GLY A 351 -17.67 1.95 8.48
CA GLY A 351 -16.91 3.10 7.98
C GLY A 351 -15.84 3.62 8.95
N ASP A 352 -15.76 3.11 10.19
CA ASP A 352 -14.58 3.35 11.03
C ASP A 352 -13.37 2.56 10.51
N ILE A 353 -12.43 3.26 9.88
CA ILE A 353 -11.18 2.67 9.37
C ILE A 353 -10.06 2.64 10.41
N SER A 354 -10.20 3.35 11.53
CA SER A 354 -9.14 3.50 12.54
C SER A 354 -8.92 2.24 13.39
N GLY A 355 -9.93 1.37 13.49
CA GLY A 355 -9.91 0.23 14.39
C GLY A 355 -10.23 0.57 15.85
N ARG A 356 -10.53 1.83 16.17
CA ARG A 356 -10.90 2.22 17.54
C ARG A 356 -12.22 1.61 17.98
N ALA A 357 -13.18 1.47 17.08
CA ALA A 357 -14.45 0.79 17.36
C ALA A 357 -14.29 -0.71 17.70
N VAL A 358 -13.11 -1.31 17.51
CA VAL A 358 -12.81 -2.68 17.93
C VAL A 358 -12.51 -2.77 19.45
N GLY A 359 -12.10 -1.67 20.08
CA GLY A 359 -11.90 -1.60 21.54
C GLY A 359 -10.63 -2.27 22.09
N VAL A 360 -9.71 -2.70 21.21
CA VAL A 360 -8.49 -3.47 21.57
C VAL A 360 -7.20 -2.63 21.50
N HIS A 361 -7.28 -1.43 20.95
CA HIS A 361 -6.11 -0.55 20.76
C HIS A 361 -5.58 -0.04 22.10
N VAL A 362 -4.31 -0.35 22.40
CA VAL A 362 -3.58 0.24 23.51
C VAL A 362 -2.85 1.45 22.96
N ALA A 363 -3.39 2.66 23.18
CA ALA A 363 -2.72 3.89 22.77
C ALA A 363 -1.28 3.89 23.29
N SER A 364 -0.30 3.99 22.38
CA SER A 364 1.10 4.07 22.77
C SER A 364 1.28 5.31 23.65
N GLY A 365 1.47 5.12 24.96
CA GLY A 365 1.87 6.19 25.86
C GLY A 365 3.12 6.86 25.28
N GLY A 366 3.12 8.19 25.20
CA GLY A 366 4.23 8.94 24.62
C GLY A 366 5.55 8.49 25.25
N PHE A 367 6.44 7.92 24.44
CA PHE A 367 7.75 7.50 24.89
C PHE A 367 8.53 8.77 25.27
N SER A 368 8.91 8.91 26.53
CA SER A 368 9.66 10.07 27.00
C SER A 368 11.06 10.05 26.39
N VAL A 369 11.32 10.97 25.46
CA VAL A 369 12.70 11.27 25.06
C VAL A 369 13.38 11.94 26.24
N ASN A 370 14.45 11.32 26.77
CA ASN A 370 15.29 11.90 27.80
C ASN A 370 15.70 13.33 27.40
N GLN A 371 15.23 14.32 28.17
CA GLN A 371 15.70 15.70 28.08
C GLN A 371 17.10 15.79 28.71
N SER A 372 18.11 15.32 28.00
CA SER A 372 19.52 15.54 28.36
C SER A 372 20.26 16.14 27.16
N ALA A 373 19.77 17.29 26.69
CA ALA A 373 20.48 18.15 25.73
C ALA A 373 19.97 19.61 25.77
N LYS A 374 19.54 20.10 26.96
CA LYS A 374 19.12 21.50 27.16
C LYS A 374 19.93 22.28 28.19
N GLU A 375 20.98 21.70 28.76
CA GLU A 375 21.86 22.38 29.70
C GLU A 375 23.28 22.50 29.14
N GLU A 376 23.43 23.19 28.01
CA GLU A 376 24.72 23.76 27.61
C GLU A 376 24.46 24.92 26.64
N HIS A 377 23.83 25.99 27.15
CA HIS A 377 24.06 27.37 26.72
C HIS A 377 23.18 28.32 27.55
N SER A 378 23.51 28.43 28.82
CA SER A 378 23.15 29.56 29.66
C SER A 378 24.32 29.76 30.60
N LEU A 379 25.32 30.52 30.15
CA LEU A 379 26.28 31.32 30.93
C LEU A 379 27.38 31.82 29.99
N ASN A 380 27.18 33.01 29.42
CA ASN A 380 28.13 34.13 29.46
C ASN A 380 27.57 35.29 28.63
N GLY A 381 27.32 36.39 29.31
CA GLY A 381 26.92 37.65 28.70
C GLY A 381 28.11 38.54 28.34
N ALA A 382 27.73 39.64 27.67
CA ALA A 382 28.45 40.89 27.45
C ALA A 382 29.44 40.97 26.27
N GLY A 383 29.06 41.81 25.29
CA GLY A 383 29.94 42.68 24.50
C GLY A 383 30.68 42.04 23.32
N ASP A 384 30.37 42.44 22.08
CA ASP A 384 31.15 43.45 21.34
C ASP A 384 30.63 43.57 19.90
N GLU A 385 30.63 44.79 19.37
CA GLU A 385 30.35 45.08 17.96
C GLU A 385 31.55 44.68 17.11
N GLY A 386 31.36 43.96 16.00
CA GLY A 386 32.45 43.83 15.04
C GLY A 386 32.35 42.71 14.00
N LYS A 387 32.19 43.15 12.75
CA LYS A 387 32.70 42.55 11.50
C LYS A 387 32.20 41.16 11.10
N ALA A 388 31.35 41.18 10.09
CA ALA A 388 31.24 40.11 9.11
C ALA A 388 32.60 39.87 8.42
N SER A 389 33.04 38.61 8.39
CA SER A 389 34.08 38.13 7.50
C SER A 389 33.66 36.78 6.92
N GLU A 390 33.77 36.69 5.60
CA GLU A 390 33.64 35.51 4.74
C GLU A 390 34.30 34.26 5.33
N LEU A 391 33.66 33.10 5.15
CA LEU A 391 34.32 31.80 5.03
C LEU A 391 33.47 30.86 4.17
N ASP A 392 33.89 30.81 2.90
CA ASP A 392 34.21 29.61 2.12
C ASP A 392 33.09 28.60 1.77
N MET A 393 32.51 28.82 0.58
CA MET A 393 31.77 27.82 -0.18
C MET A 393 32.74 26.96 -1.00
N THR A 394 33.15 25.81 -0.46
CA THR A 394 33.75 24.76 -1.29
C THR A 394 33.34 23.37 -0.78
N THR A 395 32.24 22.82 -1.32
CA THR A 395 31.97 21.38 -1.57
C THR A 395 30.50 21.14 -1.97
N MET A 396 30.07 21.72 -3.09
CA MET A 396 28.90 21.25 -3.84
C MET A 396 29.19 21.38 -5.33
N SER A 397 30.01 20.47 -5.85
CA SER A 397 30.23 20.31 -7.28
C SER A 397 30.51 18.85 -7.57
N ASP A 398 29.47 18.03 -7.47
CA ASP A 398 29.35 16.74 -8.16
C ASP A 398 27.90 16.29 -8.06
N LEU A 399 27.07 16.86 -8.94
CA LEU A 399 25.78 16.37 -9.45
C LEU A 399 25.14 17.56 -10.17
N GLY A 400 25.45 17.71 -11.46
CA GLY A 400 24.85 18.71 -12.31
C GLY A 400 23.33 18.49 -12.40
N MET A 401 22.57 19.28 -11.65
CA MET A 401 21.11 19.32 -11.73
C MET A 401 20.64 20.76 -11.95
N HIS A 402 20.13 21.04 -13.15
CA HIS A 402 19.31 22.21 -13.41
C HIS A 402 17.90 21.97 -12.87
N VAL A 403 17.50 22.76 -11.88
CA VAL A 403 16.11 22.82 -11.40
C VAL A 403 15.31 23.69 -12.39
N ALA A 404 14.40 23.07 -13.14
CA ALA A 404 13.41 23.80 -13.93
C ALA A 404 12.24 24.20 -13.02
N HIS A 405 12.07 25.50 -12.78
CA HIS A 405 10.87 26.05 -12.13
C HIS A 405 9.70 26.10 -13.13
N HIS A 406 8.64 25.35 -12.86
CA HIS A 406 7.32 25.58 -13.46
C HIS A 406 6.47 26.47 -12.52
N PRO A 407 5.68 27.42 -13.05
CA PRO A 407 4.91 28.33 -12.23
C PRO A 407 3.67 27.63 -11.64
N ALA A 408 3.40 27.90 -10.37
CA ALA A 408 2.23 27.44 -9.64
C ALA A 408 0.93 27.88 -10.31
N ARG A 409 -0.01 26.95 -10.49
CA ARG A 409 -1.40 27.26 -10.86
C ARG A 409 -2.16 27.69 -9.59
N ARG A 410 -2.91 28.79 -9.67
CA ARG A 410 -3.81 29.24 -8.59
C ARG A 410 -5.02 28.30 -8.48
N PRO A 411 -5.54 28.03 -7.27
CA PRO A 411 -6.74 27.24 -7.10
C PRO A 411 -7.97 28.05 -7.52
N HIS A 412 -8.86 27.44 -8.30
CA HIS A 412 -10.19 27.96 -8.61
C HIS A 412 -11.25 27.13 -7.86
N SER A 413 -12.24 27.79 -7.27
CA SER A 413 -13.33 27.11 -6.55
C SER A 413 -14.18 26.24 -7.48
N VAL A 414 -14.80 25.20 -6.92
CA VAL A 414 -15.63 24.21 -7.64
C VAL A 414 -16.81 24.88 -8.39
N GLN A 415 -17.37 25.97 -7.83
CA GLN A 415 -18.43 26.75 -8.46
C GLN A 415 -18.02 27.39 -9.81
N GLU A 416 -16.76 27.82 -9.97
CA GLU A 416 -16.29 28.42 -11.23
C GLU A 416 -16.11 27.35 -12.33
N ARG A 417 -15.90 26.08 -11.97
CA ARG A 417 -15.73 24.96 -12.92
C ARG A 417 -17.05 24.49 -13.51
N CYS A 418 -18.13 24.41 -12.72
CA CYS A 418 -19.48 24.08 -13.20
C CYS A 418 -19.98 25.06 -14.28
N SER A 419 -19.62 26.34 -14.16
CA SER A 419 -20.01 27.39 -15.11
C SER A 419 -19.37 27.24 -16.49
N ARG A 420 -18.19 26.61 -16.58
CA ARG A 420 -17.47 26.37 -17.85
C ARG A 420 -17.99 25.15 -18.59
N ALA A 421 -18.38 24.09 -17.87
CA ALA A 421 -18.96 22.88 -18.47
C ALA A 421 -20.30 23.18 -19.19
N LEU A 422 -21.09 24.13 -18.68
CA LEU A 422 -22.35 24.54 -19.30
C LEU A 422 -22.17 25.44 -20.54
N ARG A 423 -21.05 26.15 -20.69
CA ARG A 423 -20.78 27.00 -21.88
C ARG A 423 -20.21 26.22 -23.07
N HIS A 424 -19.64 25.03 -22.86
CA HIS A 424 -19.10 24.21 -23.95
C HIS A 424 -20.15 23.41 -24.73
N LYS A 425 -21.43 23.43 -24.31
CA LYS A 425 -22.54 22.78 -25.04
C LYS A 425 -23.17 23.62 -26.16
N SER A 426 -22.68 24.83 -26.47
CA SER A 426 -23.32 25.69 -27.49
C SER A 426 -22.48 26.07 -28.73
N LEU A 427 -21.32 25.46 -28.97
CA LEU A 427 -20.52 25.77 -30.16
C LEU A 427 -19.83 24.53 -30.74
N SER A 428 -20.54 23.78 -31.59
CA SER A 428 -19.94 22.85 -32.54
C SER A 428 -20.67 22.89 -33.89
N HIS A 429 -20.27 23.81 -34.75
CA HIS A 429 -20.52 23.70 -36.18
C HIS A 429 -19.36 24.27 -37.00
N LEU A 430 -19.00 23.50 -38.05
CA LEU A 430 -18.07 23.75 -39.15
C LEU A 430 -16.56 23.75 -38.86
N SER A 431 -15.88 22.69 -39.34
CA SER A 431 -15.10 22.77 -40.59
C SER A 431 -14.29 21.49 -40.81
N ALA A 432 -14.62 20.77 -41.88
CA ALA A 432 -13.82 19.68 -42.42
C ALA A 432 -12.70 20.21 -43.34
N ARG A 433 -11.49 19.66 -43.24
CA ARG A 433 -10.50 19.69 -44.34
C ARG A 433 -9.70 18.39 -44.41
N LYS A 434 -9.69 17.82 -45.63
CA LYS A 434 -8.88 16.69 -46.14
C LYS A 434 -7.47 17.15 -46.51
N SER A 435 -6.47 16.28 -46.34
CA SER A 435 -5.35 16.02 -47.28
C SER A 435 -4.51 14.81 -46.76
N MET A 436 -4.58 13.64 -47.42
CA MET A 436 -3.59 13.03 -48.35
C MET A 436 -2.22 12.69 -47.73
N ILE A 437 -1.95 11.42 -47.41
CA ILE A 437 -1.32 10.32 -48.20
C ILE A 437 0.22 10.36 -48.23
N GLY A 438 0.83 9.25 -47.78
CA GLY A 438 2.21 8.88 -48.09
C GLY A 438 2.69 7.64 -47.31
N VAL A 439 2.27 6.43 -47.71
CA VAL A 439 2.87 5.15 -47.25
C VAL A 439 3.62 4.53 -48.42
N SER A 440 4.91 4.25 -48.23
CA SER A 440 5.78 3.59 -49.21
C SER A 440 5.80 2.07 -48.98
N VAL A 441 5.60 1.31 -50.05
CA VAL A 441 5.65 -0.16 -50.11
C VAL A 441 6.90 -0.55 -50.91
N ALA A 442 7.71 -1.46 -50.37
CA ALA A 442 8.77 -2.15 -51.13
C ALA A 442 8.47 -3.65 -51.23
N LYS A 443 8.53 -4.18 -52.46
CA LYS A 443 8.29 -5.59 -52.84
C LYS A 443 9.62 -6.32 -53.13
N GLY A 444 9.82 -7.46 -52.44
CA GLY A 444 10.37 -8.76 -52.90
C GLY A 444 11.80 -8.86 -53.47
N PRO A 445 12.29 -10.07 -53.87
CA PRO A 445 11.56 -11.36 -53.96
C PRO A 445 12.36 -12.67 -53.64
N LYS A 446 11.66 -13.82 -53.81
CA LYS A 446 12.10 -15.23 -54.11
C LYS A 446 12.49 -16.13 -52.91
N SER A 447 11.70 -17.12 -52.48
CA SER A 447 11.30 -18.43 -53.07
C SER A 447 12.30 -19.56 -52.86
N LEU A 448 11.93 -20.59 -52.08
CA LEU A 448 12.36 -21.98 -52.27
C LEU A 448 11.39 -22.95 -51.57
N GLN A 449 10.97 -23.95 -52.33
CA GLN A 449 10.10 -25.07 -51.96
C GLN A 449 10.87 -26.09 -51.10
N SER A 450 10.18 -26.84 -50.24
CA SER A 450 9.86 -28.26 -50.48
C SER A 450 9.62 -29.10 -49.21
N GLN A 451 8.63 -29.98 -49.34
CA GLN A 451 8.46 -31.31 -48.73
C GLN A 451 8.06 -31.45 -47.25
N ALA A 452 6.81 -31.90 -47.08
CA ALA A 452 6.35 -32.74 -45.97
C ALA A 452 6.37 -34.23 -46.40
N PRO A 453 6.36 -35.16 -45.44
CA PRO A 453 5.72 -36.46 -45.65
C PRO A 453 4.57 -36.70 -44.67
N SER A 454 3.54 -37.34 -45.22
CA SER A 454 2.29 -37.80 -44.61
C SER A 454 2.42 -39.17 -43.91
N SER A 455 1.61 -39.41 -42.87
CA SER A 455 1.02 -40.74 -42.59
C SER A 455 -0.27 -40.56 -41.76
N THR A 456 -1.44 -40.68 -42.39
CA THR A 456 -2.40 -41.82 -42.35
C THR A 456 -3.15 -42.04 -41.02
N ALA A 457 -4.45 -41.69 -41.00
CA ALA A 457 -5.51 -42.46 -40.35
C ALA A 457 -6.87 -42.17 -41.02
N ARG A 458 -7.67 -43.23 -41.22
CA ARG A 458 -8.95 -43.30 -41.95
C ARG A 458 -10.15 -43.36 -40.94
N PRO A 459 -11.42 -43.42 -41.37
CA PRO A 459 -12.46 -42.43 -41.11
C PRO A 459 -13.40 -42.72 -39.92
N LEU A 460 -14.12 -41.67 -39.47
CA LEU A 460 -15.25 -41.71 -38.54
C LEU A 460 -16.56 -42.13 -39.24
N PRO A 461 -17.49 -42.82 -38.55
CA PRO A 461 -18.91 -42.79 -38.87
C PRO A 461 -19.67 -41.78 -37.98
N ALA A 462 -20.71 -41.19 -38.56
CA ALA A 462 -21.66 -40.31 -37.90
C ALA A 462 -22.75 -41.11 -37.16
N ALA A 463 -23.18 -40.63 -35.98
CA ALA A 463 -24.57 -40.17 -35.72
C ALA A 463 -24.96 -40.21 -34.23
N ALA A 464 -25.73 -39.17 -33.87
CA ALA A 464 -26.85 -39.14 -32.91
C ALA A 464 -26.61 -38.98 -31.39
N SER A 465 -26.97 -37.77 -30.97
CA SER A 465 -27.89 -37.45 -29.87
C SER A 465 -27.35 -37.25 -28.45
N GLY A 466 -27.73 -36.11 -27.86
CA GLY A 466 -28.27 -36.09 -26.51
C GLY A 466 -27.45 -35.41 -25.41
N LYS A 467 -27.73 -34.12 -25.22
CA LYS A 467 -27.81 -33.41 -23.92
C LYS A 467 -26.50 -33.11 -23.15
N SER A 468 -26.21 -31.80 -23.11
CA SER A 468 -25.88 -31.00 -21.92
C SER A 468 -24.78 -31.49 -20.99
N CYS A 469 -23.56 -30.93 -21.14
CA CYS A 469 -22.66 -30.72 -20.01
C CYS A 469 -21.86 -29.42 -20.23
N LEU A 470 -21.96 -28.51 -19.26
CA LEU A 470 -21.35 -27.20 -19.22
C LEU A 470 -19.82 -27.35 -19.15
N MET A 471 -19.09 -26.91 -20.18
CA MET A 471 -17.63 -26.93 -20.20
C MET A 471 -17.04 -25.79 -19.37
N ARG A 472 -16.15 -26.15 -18.45
CA ARG A 472 -15.10 -25.29 -17.88
C ARG A 472 -14.14 -24.86 -19.00
N LEU A 473 -14.00 -23.55 -19.21
CA LEU A 473 -12.92 -22.99 -20.03
C LEU A 473 -11.69 -22.76 -19.15
N LYS A 474 -10.67 -23.61 -19.32
CA LYS A 474 -9.27 -23.31 -18.99
C LYS A 474 -8.67 -22.58 -20.20
N ALA A 475 -8.27 -21.33 -20.02
CA ALA A 475 -7.39 -20.64 -20.95
C ALA A 475 -5.95 -20.75 -20.43
N SER A 476 -5.15 -21.57 -21.10
CA SER A 476 -3.69 -21.47 -21.07
C SER A 476 -3.27 -20.29 -21.95
N VAL A 477 -2.49 -19.38 -21.40
CA VAL A 477 -1.67 -18.47 -22.20
C VAL A 477 -0.24 -18.63 -21.72
N ALA A 478 0.56 -19.22 -22.59
CA ALA A 478 2.01 -19.12 -22.56
C ALA A 478 2.40 -17.80 -23.24
N ILE A 479 3.23 -17.00 -22.58
CA ILE A 479 4.44 -16.31 -23.05
C ILE A 479 5.02 -15.59 -21.83
#